data_AF-A0A0G4J7Y0-F1
#
_entry.id   AF-A0A0G4J7Y0-F1
#
_cell.length_a   1.000
_cell.length_b   1.000
_cell.length_c   1.000
_cell.angle_alpha   90.00
_cell.angle_beta   90.00
_cell.angle_gamma   90.00
#
_symmetry.space_group_name_H-M   'P 1'
#
loop_
_entity.id
_entity.type
_entity.pdbx_description
1 polymer ?
#
loop_
_entity_poly.entity_id
_entity_poly.type
_entity_poly.pdbx_seq_one_letter_code
_entity_poly.pdbx_strand_id
1 'polypeptide(L)'
;MGSAGALSAATGTVATVMMLLSTATIVVAADLCHGDPRPDNKCGPAAGDAGCAPGSCCSQYGWCGTGPGYCHDLSICQNVDPGQHLMPAASTCTGAPRADNRCGPAVHNAACPPGQCCSSDGWCGSTSDYCNERSLCTTSNGLRAPATVGDVSVFNWCGPVPWISVTFDDSAFLEPQLTYLLSDLNRLNVPATFFICPLCHHGDVVTFCSQLKRVIDAGHTIQSHSLTHTDFKMATMGADAMAAEINGVAEYLTSHCGLDPLLTMFRPPYGDLFHSQALYVNSIGYTIASWTVDSMDWTGATLPEIEAAISKAYRALGPGASMMIDFRDATYTTPGSHGIFDWLVQAYPGHKFVSAEECFANCQATGNCEAPGGRWPGVFNGVFDEP
;
A
#
# COMPACT_ATOMS: atom_id res chain seq x y z
N MET A 1 93.26 13.79 -10.44
CA MET A 1 93.72 12.62 -11.22
C MET A 1 92.93 11.42 -10.69
N GLY A 2 91.80 11.09 -11.32
CA GLY A 2 91.60 9.82 -12.07
C GLY A 2 91.21 8.70 -11.10
N SER A 3 90.12 7.96 -11.21
CA SER A 3 89.39 7.46 -12.39
C SER A 3 88.02 6.89 -11.97
N ALA A 4 87.10 6.85 -12.94
CA ALA A 4 85.75 6.32 -12.87
C ALA A 4 85.65 4.79 -12.69
N GLY A 5 84.46 4.29 -12.31
CA GLY A 5 84.11 2.87 -12.38
C GLY A 5 82.66 2.59 -11.94
N ALA A 6 81.80 2.32 -12.94
CA ALA A 6 80.34 2.16 -12.93
C ALA A 6 79.69 1.24 -11.88
N LEU A 7 78.44 1.60 -11.52
CA LEU A 7 77.43 0.77 -10.87
C LEU A 7 76.99 -0.39 -11.80
N SER A 8 76.79 -1.58 -11.23
CA SER A 8 75.99 -2.66 -11.82
C SER A 8 75.03 -3.19 -10.76
N ALA A 9 73.75 -3.30 -11.16
CA ALA A 9 72.65 -3.77 -10.34
C ALA A 9 72.58 -5.30 -10.31
N ALA A 10 72.22 -5.86 -9.16
CA ALA A 10 71.60 -7.19 -9.09
C ALA A 10 70.55 -7.17 -7.98
N THR A 11 69.30 -7.24 -8.41
CA THR A 11 68.07 -7.34 -7.61
C THR A 11 67.94 -8.74 -7.00
N GLY A 12 67.93 -8.84 -5.68
CA GLY A 12 67.50 -10.03 -4.94
C GLY A 12 66.28 -9.70 -4.09
N THR A 13 65.14 -10.27 -4.44
CA THR A 13 63.86 -10.17 -3.72
C THR A 13 63.92 -11.02 -2.44
N VAL A 14 63.79 -10.36 -1.27
CA VAL A 14 63.60 -11.01 0.02
C VAL A 14 62.10 -11.13 0.28
N ALA A 15 61.59 -12.36 0.37
CA ALA A 15 60.21 -12.63 0.75
C ALA A 15 60.05 -12.52 2.28
N THR A 16 59.32 -11.50 2.73
CA THR A 16 58.97 -11.31 4.14
C THR A 16 57.77 -12.17 4.49
N VAL A 17 57.95 -13.18 5.35
CA VAL A 17 56.86 -14.01 5.89
C VAL A 17 56.14 -13.21 6.97
N MET A 18 54.92 -12.75 6.68
CA MET A 18 54.03 -12.10 7.64
C MET A 18 53.23 -13.17 8.37
N MET A 19 53.58 -13.47 9.63
CA MET A 19 52.77 -14.32 10.51
C MET A 19 51.50 -13.58 10.91
N LEU A 20 50.35 -14.01 10.38
CA LEU A 20 49.03 -13.59 10.83
C LEU A 20 48.63 -14.42 12.06
N LEU A 21 48.58 -13.80 13.24
CA LEU A 21 47.89 -14.36 14.39
C LEU A 21 46.37 -14.29 14.14
N SER A 22 45.78 -15.41 13.75
CA SER A 22 44.34 -15.60 13.70
C SER A 22 43.83 -15.90 15.10
N THR A 23 43.11 -14.95 15.72
CA THR A 23 42.26 -15.23 16.87
C THR A 23 41.05 -16.01 16.36
N ALA A 24 41.10 -17.34 16.46
CA ALA A 24 39.93 -18.18 16.26
C ALA A 24 38.92 -17.88 17.38
N THR A 25 37.92 -17.05 17.09
CA THR A 25 36.67 -17.06 17.84
C THR A 25 36.06 -18.45 17.65
N ILE A 26 36.01 -19.23 18.74
CA ILE A 26 35.20 -20.45 18.78
C ILE A 26 33.74 -19.98 18.68
N VAL A 27 33.22 -19.97 17.46
CA VAL A 27 31.78 -19.98 17.24
C VAL A 27 31.34 -21.37 17.69
N VAL A 28 30.61 -21.45 18.81
CA VAL A 28 29.85 -22.66 19.12
C VAL A 28 28.88 -22.81 17.96
N ALA A 29 29.16 -23.74 17.05
CA ALA A 29 28.20 -24.11 16.02
C ALA A 29 26.91 -24.53 16.75
N ALA A 30 25.77 -23.95 16.37
CA ALA A 30 24.49 -24.43 16.87
C ALA A 30 24.41 -25.93 16.60
N ASP A 31 24.17 -26.72 17.65
CA ASP A 31 24.20 -28.17 17.61
C ASP A 31 23.21 -28.68 16.57
N LEU A 32 23.74 -29.15 15.43
CA LEU A 32 22.97 -29.85 14.41
C LEU A 32 22.70 -31.26 14.94
N CYS A 33 21.42 -31.62 15.05
CA CYS A 33 21.04 -32.97 15.47
C CYS A 33 21.25 -33.93 14.29
N HIS A 34 22.39 -34.62 14.32
CA HIS A 34 22.90 -35.45 13.22
C HIS A 34 22.31 -36.87 13.15
N GLY A 35 21.51 -37.29 14.13
CA GLY A 35 20.92 -38.63 14.17
C GLY A 35 19.72 -38.79 13.23
N ASP A 36 19.42 -40.04 12.84
CA ASP A 36 18.26 -40.35 12.03
C ASP A 36 16.93 -40.05 12.77
N PRO A 37 15.84 -39.71 12.05
CA PRO A 37 14.53 -39.53 12.65
C PRO A 37 14.05 -40.77 13.40
N ARG A 38 13.58 -40.58 14.62
CA ARG A 38 13.08 -41.67 15.46
C ARG A 38 11.60 -41.95 15.21
N PRO A 39 11.16 -43.22 15.32
CA PRO A 39 9.74 -43.58 15.21
C PRO A 39 8.83 -42.95 16.27
N ASP A 40 9.39 -42.53 17.42
CA ASP A 40 8.66 -41.90 18.52
C ASP A 40 8.61 -40.36 18.42
N ASN A 41 9.09 -39.78 17.30
CA ASN A 41 9.13 -38.34 17.04
C ASN A 41 9.89 -37.50 18.07
N LYS A 42 10.73 -38.11 18.90
CA LYS A 42 11.63 -37.40 19.80
C LYS A 42 12.90 -37.00 19.07
N CYS A 43 13.42 -35.83 19.40
CA CYS A 43 14.62 -35.26 18.80
C CYS A 43 15.47 -34.50 19.83
N GLY A 44 16.69 -34.14 19.42
CA GLY A 44 17.62 -33.39 20.25
C GLY A 44 18.47 -34.25 21.18
N PRO A 45 19.28 -33.62 22.04
CA PRO A 45 20.31 -34.31 22.83
C PRO A 45 19.75 -35.39 23.76
N ALA A 46 18.58 -35.15 24.35
CA ALA A 46 17.89 -36.13 25.20
C ALA A 46 17.41 -37.38 24.43
N ALA A 47 17.37 -37.31 23.10
CA ALA A 47 17.00 -38.40 22.20
C ALA A 47 18.21 -39.04 21.49
N GLY A 48 19.44 -38.75 21.95
CA GLY A 48 20.68 -39.24 21.33
C GLY A 48 21.06 -38.46 20.08
N ASP A 49 20.88 -37.13 20.12
CA ASP A 49 21.07 -36.20 18.99
C ASP A 49 20.26 -36.55 17.74
N ALA A 50 19.13 -37.24 17.92
CA ALA A 50 18.22 -37.60 16.84
C ALA A 50 17.65 -36.34 16.17
N GLY A 51 17.72 -36.31 14.84
CA GLY A 51 17.13 -35.29 14.00
C GLY A 51 15.65 -35.54 13.73
N CYS A 52 15.04 -34.64 12.96
CA CYS A 52 13.67 -34.74 12.49
C CYS A 52 13.62 -35.08 11.00
N ALA A 53 12.50 -35.64 10.57
CA ALA A 53 12.24 -35.86 9.15
C ALA A 53 12.41 -34.55 8.35
N PRO A 54 12.84 -34.61 7.08
CA PRO A 54 13.02 -33.43 6.24
C PRO A 54 11.78 -32.50 6.26
N GLY A 55 12.01 -31.21 6.44
CA GLY A 55 10.95 -30.20 6.54
C GLY A 55 10.28 -30.06 7.92
N SER A 56 10.76 -30.77 8.94
CA SER A 56 10.32 -30.63 10.34
C SER A 56 11.43 -30.07 11.23
N CYS A 57 11.05 -29.34 12.27
CA CYS A 57 11.95 -28.77 13.26
C CYS A 57 11.86 -29.53 14.60
N CYS A 58 12.93 -29.47 15.38
CA CYS A 58 12.92 -29.98 16.74
C CYS A 58 12.55 -28.86 17.72
N SER A 59 11.35 -28.94 18.31
CA SER A 59 10.90 -27.96 19.30
C SER A 59 11.86 -27.88 20.49
N GLN A 60 11.80 -26.77 21.24
CA GLN A 60 12.53 -26.62 22.51
C GLN A 60 12.25 -27.74 23.54
N TYR A 61 11.18 -28.51 23.33
CA TYR A 61 10.76 -29.61 24.19
C TYR A 61 11.21 -30.99 23.69
N GLY A 62 12.00 -31.06 22.61
CA GLY A 62 12.57 -32.32 22.10
C GLY A 62 11.60 -33.16 21.27
N TRP A 63 10.70 -32.50 20.53
CA TRP A 63 9.74 -33.16 19.65
C TRP A 63 9.79 -32.62 18.23
N CYS A 64 9.65 -33.50 17.24
CA CYS A 64 9.60 -33.15 15.83
C CYS A 64 8.21 -32.67 15.39
N GLY A 65 8.17 -31.61 14.58
CA GLY A 65 6.95 -31.13 13.93
C GLY A 65 7.21 -29.97 12.96
N THR A 66 6.17 -29.55 12.24
CA THR A 66 6.29 -28.58 11.13
C THR A 66 5.65 -27.21 11.42
N GLY A 67 5.01 -27.04 12.59
CA GLY A 67 4.28 -25.82 12.95
C GLY A 67 5.07 -24.88 13.87
N PRO A 68 4.52 -23.69 14.19
CA PRO A 68 5.21 -22.66 14.99
C PRO A 68 5.63 -23.12 16.40
N GLY A 69 4.92 -24.08 16.99
CA GLY A 69 5.32 -24.70 18.27
C GLY A 69 6.55 -25.62 18.17
N TYR A 70 7.02 -25.89 16.96
CA TYR A 70 8.17 -26.73 16.66
C TYR A 70 9.26 -25.98 15.91
N CYS A 71 8.87 -25.06 15.02
CA CYS A 71 9.73 -24.28 14.13
C CYS A 71 9.72 -22.80 14.54
N HIS A 72 10.57 -22.45 15.50
CA HIS A 72 10.81 -21.08 15.95
C HIS A 72 12.21 -20.91 16.55
N ASP A 73 12.57 -19.70 16.99
CA ASP A 73 13.94 -19.35 17.43
C ASP A 73 14.46 -20.14 18.65
N LEU A 74 13.61 -20.86 19.38
CA LEU A 74 14.03 -21.72 20.51
C LEU A 74 14.14 -23.20 20.13
N SER A 75 13.99 -23.54 18.85
CA SER A 75 14.15 -24.91 18.35
C SER A 75 15.59 -25.39 18.61
N ILE A 76 15.74 -26.53 19.27
CA ILE A 76 17.06 -27.00 19.77
C ILE A 76 17.88 -27.75 18.71
N CYS A 77 17.32 -28.01 17.53
CA CYS A 77 18.04 -28.55 16.38
C CYS A 77 17.72 -27.66 15.16
N GLN A 78 18.72 -26.93 14.65
CA GLN A 78 18.56 -26.14 13.42
C GLN A 78 18.82 -27.03 12.20
N ASN A 79 17.93 -27.98 11.90
CA ASN A 79 18.06 -28.86 10.72
C ASN A 79 17.79 -28.15 9.38
N VAL A 80 18.15 -26.88 9.24
CA VAL A 80 17.89 -26.11 8.02
C VAL A 80 19.08 -25.23 7.70
N ASP A 81 19.48 -25.28 6.43
CA ASP A 81 20.48 -24.42 5.80
C ASP A 81 20.31 -22.95 6.28
N PRO A 82 21.39 -22.17 6.56
CA PRO A 82 21.30 -20.78 7.02
C PRO A 82 20.62 -19.78 6.07
N GLY A 83 19.99 -20.24 5.00
CA GLY A 83 19.20 -19.47 4.04
C GLY A 83 17.73 -19.86 3.91
N GLN A 84 17.21 -20.78 4.74
CA GLN A 84 15.80 -21.23 4.68
C GLN A 84 14.96 -20.83 5.91
N HIS A 85 15.49 -20.00 6.80
CA HIS A 85 14.82 -19.58 8.04
C HIS A 85 13.67 -18.58 7.90
N LEU A 86 13.11 -18.44 6.70
CA LEU A 86 11.82 -17.80 6.50
C LEU A 86 11.10 -18.66 5.47
N MET A 87 10.22 -19.57 5.92
CA MET A 87 9.12 -19.94 5.03
C MET A 87 8.42 -18.62 4.67
N PRO A 88 8.31 -18.28 3.39
CA PRO A 88 7.70 -17.03 2.99
C PRO A 88 6.27 -17.02 3.51
N ALA A 89 5.80 -15.87 4.00
CA ALA A 89 4.38 -15.58 4.09
C ALA A 89 3.80 -15.61 2.67
N ALA A 90 3.51 -16.81 2.14
CA ALA A 90 2.97 -17.00 0.80
C ALA A 90 2.47 -18.44 0.61
N SER A 91 1.39 -18.81 1.30
CA SER A 91 0.45 -19.78 0.74
C SER A 91 -0.92 -19.13 0.70
N THR A 92 -1.37 -18.77 -0.50
CA THR A 92 -2.74 -18.33 -0.75
C THR A 92 -3.69 -19.42 -0.25
N CYS A 93 -4.59 -19.07 0.67
CA CYS A 93 -5.61 -20.02 1.12
C CYS A 93 -6.72 -20.05 0.08
N THR A 94 -6.86 -21.20 -0.60
CA THR A 94 -7.74 -21.38 -1.77
C THR A 94 -9.00 -22.17 -1.45
N GLY A 95 -9.14 -22.69 -0.23
CA GLY A 95 -10.33 -23.41 0.22
C GLY A 95 -11.51 -22.47 0.48
N ALA A 96 -12.74 -22.99 0.41
CA ALA A 96 -13.93 -22.21 0.71
C ALA A 96 -13.94 -21.74 2.19
N PRO A 97 -14.51 -20.54 2.48
CA PRO A 97 -14.73 -20.10 3.84
C PRO A 97 -15.56 -21.09 4.66
N ARG A 98 -15.17 -21.29 5.92
CA ARG A 98 -15.82 -22.22 6.82
C ARG A 98 -16.80 -21.51 7.75
N ALA A 99 -17.89 -22.19 8.10
CA ALA A 99 -18.89 -21.67 9.03
C ALA A 99 -18.38 -21.49 10.47
N ASP A 100 -17.25 -22.13 10.83
CA ASP A 100 -16.62 -22.05 12.15
C ASP A 100 -15.56 -20.94 12.24
N ASN A 101 -15.42 -20.08 11.21
CA ASN A 101 -14.43 -19.01 11.10
C ASN A 101 -12.96 -19.46 11.25
N ARG A 102 -12.68 -20.75 11.04
CA ARG A 102 -11.31 -21.26 10.98
C ARG A 102 -10.74 -21.13 9.57
N CYS A 103 -9.45 -20.87 9.49
CA CYS A 103 -8.73 -20.72 8.23
C CYS A 103 -7.30 -21.25 8.29
N GLY A 104 -6.67 -21.26 7.12
CA GLY A 104 -5.27 -21.61 6.99
C GLY A 104 -5.00 -23.09 6.82
N PRO A 105 -3.72 -23.48 6.77
CA PRO A 105 -3.29 -24.84 6.40
C PRO A 105 -3.85 -25.94 7.31
N ALA A 106 -4.08 -25.62 8.59
CA ALA A 106 -4.59 -26.57 9.58
C ALA A 106 -6.03 -27.05 9.29
N VAL A 107 -6.79 -26.32 8.46
CA VAL A 107 -8.18 -26.63 8.12
C VAL A 107 -8.39 -26.72 6.61
N HIS A 108 -7.53 -27.50 5.94
CA HIS A 108 -7.58 -27.73 4.49
C HIS A 108 -7.40 -26.46 3.65
N ASN A 109 -6.51 -25.55 4.07
CA ASN A 109 -6.26 -24.26 3.41
C ASN A 109 -7.54 -23.42 3.22
N ALA A 110 -8.51 -23.52 4.15
CA ALA A 110 -9.71 -22.70 4.10
C ALA A 110 -9.35 -21.21 4.10
N ALA A 111 -9.92 -20.47 3.14
CA ALA A 111 -9.83 -19.03 3.07
C ALA A 111 -10.74 -18.39 4.13
N CYS A 112 -10.50 -17.11 4.40
CA CYS A 112 -11.46 -16.31 5.13
C CYS A 112 -12.53 -15.74 4.20
N PRO A 113 -13.70 -15.35 4.75
CA PRO A 113 -14.66 -14.54 4.01
C PRO A 113 -13.99 -13.30 3.40
N PRO A 114 -14.53 -12.75 2.29
CA PRO A 114 -14.02 -11.53 1.68
C PRO A 114 -13.81 -10.40 2.71
N GLY A 115 -12.67 -9.72 2.62
CA GLY A 115 -12.31 -8.62 3.54
C GLY A 115 -11.68 -9.05 4.88
N GLN A 116 -11.47 -10.34 5.12
CA GLN A 116 -10.84 -10.85 6.34
C GLN A 116 -9.49 -11.52 6.07
N CYS A 117 -8.60 -11.48 7.06
CA CYS A 117 -7.32 -12.18 7.05
C CYS A 117 -7.37 -13.40 7.94
N CYS A 118 -6.50 -14.36 7.63
CA CYS A 118 -6.28 -15.51 8.49
C CYS A 118 -5.17 -15.21 9.50
N SER A 119 -5.50 -15.08 10.78
CA SER A 119 -4.51 -14.84 11.85
C SER A 119 -3.49 -15.97 11.94
N SER A 120 -2.37 -15.71 12.62
CA SER A 120 -1.37 -16.75 12.94
C SER A 120 -1.96 -17.95 13.69
N ASP A 121 -3.08 -17.75 14.39
CA ASP A 121 -3.78 -18.77 15.17
C ASP A 121 -4.84 -19.54 14.35
N GLY A 122 -5.00 -19.23 13.06
CA GLY A 122 -5.92 -19.93 12.17
C GLY A 122 -7.39 -19.52 12.36
N TRP A 123 -7.63 -18.24 12.63
CA TRP A 123 -8.94 -17.63 12.75
C TRP A 123 -9.12 -16.48 11.76
N CYS A 124 -10.34 -16.32 11.25
CA CYS A 124 -10.70 -15.22 10.39
C CYS A 124 -11.12 -13.98 11.17
N GLY A 125 -10.65 -12.82 10.73
CA GLY A 125 -11.07 -11.52 11.26
C GLY A 125 -10.48 -10.37 10.43
N SER A 126 -10.94 -9.15 10.70
CA SER A 126 -10.58 -7.95 9.95
C SER A 126 -9.69 -6.97 10.72
N THR A 127 -9.47 -7.16 12.02
CA THR A 127 -8.62 -6.25 12.82
C THR A 127 -7.15 -6.57 12.66
N SER A 128 -6.28 -5.66 13.10
CA SER A 128 -4.82 -5.84 13.09
C SER A 128 -4.32 -7.11 13.78
N ASP A 129 -5.08 -7.67 14.73
CA ASP A 129 -4.74 -8.95 15.37
C ASP A 129 -4.82 -10.15 14.40
N TYR A 130 -5.69 -10.06 13.40
CA TYR A 130 -5.89 -11.07 12.36
C TYR A 130 -5.12 -10.75 11.09
N CYS A 131 -4.94 -9.46 10.83
CA CYS A 131 -4.46 -8.86 9.60
C CYS A 131 -3.09 -8.17 9.82
N ASN A 132 -2.04 -8.96 10.02
CA ASN A 132 -0.67 -8.47 10.24
C ASN A 132 0.35 -9.32 9.49
N GLU A 133 1.64 -9.03 9.66
CA GLU A 133 2.73 -9.75 8.99
C GLU A 133 2.83 -11.24 9.36
N ARG A 134 2.09 -11.69 10.38
CA ARG A 134 2.03 -13.08 10.83
C ARG A 134 0.80 -13.84 10.32
N SER A 135 -0.05 -13.19 9.51
CA SER A 135 -1.21 -13.84 8.92
C SER A 135 -0.81 -15.02 8.03
N LEU A 136 -1.52 -16.14 8.15
CA LEU A 136 -1.17 -17.42 7.50
C LEU A 136 -1.44 -17.43 5.99
N CYS A 137 -2.34 -16.58 5.52
CA CYS A 137 -2.84 -16.58 4.15
C CYS A 137 -2.66 -15.20 3.52
N THR A 138 -2.03 -15.15 2.34
CA THR A 138 -2.12 -13.97 1.47
C THR A 138 -3.47 -14.00 0.75
N THR A 139 -4.14 -12.85 0.60
CA THR A 139 -5.28 -12.74 -0.32
C THR A 139 -4.80 -13.07 -1.74
N SER A 140 -5.70 -13.47 -2.64
CA SER A 140 -5.37 -13.83 -4.04
C SER A 140 -4.61 -12.77 -4.83
N ASN A 141 -4.54 -11.53 -4.31
CA ASN A 141 -3.82 -10.40 -4.90
C ASN A 141 -2.54 -9.99 -4.13
N GLY A 142 -2.09 -10.75 -3.13
CA GLY A 142 -0.87 -10.43 -2.37
C GLY A 142 -0.96 -9.17 -1.51
N LEU A 143 -2.16 -8.61 -1.33
CA LEU A 143 -2.36 -7.41 -0.53
C LEU A 143 -2.58 -7.78 0.94
N ARG A 144 -1.75 -7.15 1.79
CA ARG A 144 -2.04 -6.94 3.22
C ARG A 144 -3.44 -6.36 3.34
N ALA A 145 -4.13 -6.66 4.43
CA ALA A 145 -5.53 -6.32 4.66
C ALA A 145 -5.92 -4.95 4.10
N PRO A 146 -7.16 -4.78 3.61
CA PRO A 146 -7.69 -3.45 3.45
C PRO A 146 -7.45 -2.71 4.77
N ALA A 147 -6.85 -1.54 4.71
CA ALA A 147 -6.81 -0.73 5.89
C ALA A 147 -8.24 -0.29 6.15
N THR A 148 -8.80 -0.83 7.24
CA THR A 148 -10.21 -0.61 7.53
C THR A 148 -10.39 0.43 8.62
N VAL A 149 -11.36 1.29 8.42
CA VAL A 149 -12.00 2.02 9.53
C VAL A 149 -13.21 1.18 9.89
N GLY A 150 -13.11 0.44 11.01
CA GLY A 150 -14.09 -0.59 11.34
C GLY A 150 -14.03 -1.76 10.34
N ASP A 151 -15.14 -2.01 9.65
CA ASP A 151 -15.36 -3.05 8.64
C ASP A 151 -15.30 -2.54 7.19
N VAL A 152 -15.02 -1.24 6.97
CA VAL A 152 -14.95 -0.61 5.64
C VAL A 152 -13.49 -0.38 5.24
N SER A 153 -13.11 -0.83 4.03
CA SER A 153 -11.83 -0.49 3.39
C SER A 153 -11.86 0.95 2.88
N VAL A 154 -11.20 1.84 3.61
CA VAL A 154 -11.16 3.27 3.31
C VAL A 154 -9.88 3.91 3.83
N PHE A 155 -9.36 4.90 3.10
CA PHE A 155 -8.20 5.67 3.53
C PHE A 155 -8.36 7.15 3.20
N ASN A 156 -7.76 7.99 4.03
CA ASN A 156 -7.57 9.42 3.76
C ASN A 156 -6.12 9.86 4.00
N TRP A 157 -5.25 8.97 4.47
CA TRP A 157 -3.92 9.30 4.95
C TRP A 157 -2.89 8.28 4.48
N CYS A 158 -1.67 8.74 4.20
CA CYS A 158 -0.60 7.85 3.71
C CYS A 158 0.14 7.13 4.85
N GLY A 159 -0.25 7.34 6.11
CA GLY A 159 0.52 6.91 7.28
C GLY A 159 1.50 7.99 7.77
N PRO A 160 2.33 7.67 8.80
CA PRO A 160 3.21 8.62 9.51
C PRO A 160 4.50 8.93 8.73
N VAL A 161 4.35 9.36 7.49
CA VAL A 161 5.42 9.75 6.58
C VAL A 161 5.17 11.16 6.03
N PRO A 162 6.21 11.96 5.72
CA PRO A 162 6.03 13.29 5.15
C PRO A 162 5.74 13.17 3.64
N TRP A 163 4.58 12.63 3.28
CA TRP A 163 4.17 12.45 1.88
C TRP A 163 2.99 13.37 1.52
N ILE A 164 2.93 13.82 0.28
CA ILE A 164 1.81 14.58 -0.26
C ILE A 164 1.26 13.83 -1.46
N SER A 165 0.00 13.42 -1.40
CA SER A 165 -0.74 12.92 -2.54
C SER A 165 -1.69 14.01 -3.00
N VAL A 166 -1.50 14.50 -4.23
CA VAL A 166 -2.39 15.47 -4.87
C VAL A 166 -3.37 14.73 -5.76
N THR A 167 -4.66 14.97 -5.56
CA THR A 167 -5.73 14.27 -6.25
C THR A 167 -6.68 15.26 -6.91
N PHE A 168 -7.29 14.89 -8.02
CA PHE A 168 -8.26 15.71 -8.74
C PHE A 168 -9.57 14.95 -8.95
N ASP A 169 -10.66 15.54 -8.50
CA ASP A 169 -12.01 15.01 -8.72
C ASP A 169 -12.64 15.60 -9.99
N ASP A 170 -13.74 14.99 -10.43
CA ASP A 170 -14.60 15.32 -11.57
C ASP A 170 -13.98 15.16 -12.96
N SER A 171 -12.68 15.46 -13.10
CA SER A 171 -11.91 15.30 -14.34
C SER A 171 -12.57 15.97 -15.55
N ALA A 172 -12.79 17.28 -15.44
CA ALA A 172 -13.41 18.08 -16.50
C ALA A 172 -12.57 18.14 -17.77
N PHE A 173 -11.25 18.06 -17.63
CA PHE A 173 -10.24 18.06 -18.68
C PHE A 173 -10.41 19.20 -19.70
N LEU A 174 -10.73 20.39 -19.17
CA LEU A 174 -10.97 21.60 -19.94
C LEU A 174 -9.66 22.26 -20.36
N GLU A 175 -9.68 22.93 -21.51
CA GLU A 175 -8.58 23.78 -21.97
C GLU A 175 -8.91 25.26 -21.78
N PRO A 176 -7.93 26.11 -21.37
CA PRO A 176 -6.50 25.82 -21.23
C PRO A 176 -6.05 25.23 -19.88
N GLN A 177 -6.99 24.93 -18.96
CA GLN A 177 -6.72 24.50 -17.58
C GLN A 177 -5.79 23.28 -17.54
N LEU A 178 -6.16 22.23 -18.25
CA LEU A 178 -5.42 20.97 -18.26
C LEU A 178 -4.00 21.14 -18.80
N THR A 179 -3.81 21.99 -19.82
CA THR A 179 -2.47 22.27 -20.35
C THR A 179 -1.58 22.95 -19.31
N TYR A 180 -2.09 23.93 -18.56
CA TYR A 180 -1.32 24.54 -17.47
C TYR A 180 -1.05 23.56 -16.34
N LEU A 181 -2.06 22.75 -15.98
CA LEU A 181 -1.94 21.74 -14.93
C LEU A 181 -0.84 20.73 -15.24
N LEU A 182 -0.91 20.08 -16.40
CA LEU A 182 0.09 19.09 -16.80
C LEU A 182 1.49 19.71 -16.96
N SER A 183 1.56 20.97 -17.42
CA SER A 183 2.84 21.70 -17.51
C SER A 183 3.49 21.86 -16.14
N ASP A 184 2.73 22.26 -15.12
CA ASP A 184 3.27 22.44 -13.77
C ASP A 184 3.60 21.13 -13.08
N LEU A 185 2.71 20.12 -13.16
CA LEU A 185 2.96 18.80 -12.61
C LEU A 185 4.24 18.19 -13.19
N ASN A 186 4.42 18.26 -14.52
CA ASN A 186 5.62 17.76 -15.19
C ASN A 186 6.87 18.57 -14.82
N ARG A 187 6.80 19.91 -14.83
CA ARG A 187 7.93 20.78 -14.50
C ARG A 187 8.44 20.55 -13.07
N LEU A 188 7.53 20.26 -12.14
CA LEU A 188 7.83 20.06 -10.72
C LEU A 188 7.99 18.57 -10.36
N ASN A 189 7.84 17.66 -11.33
CA ASN A 189 7.89 16.21 -11.14
C ASN A 189 6.94 15.73 -10.02
N VAL A 190 5.72 16.28 -10.02
CA VAL A 190 4.66 15.94 -9.06
C VAL A 190 3.75 14.88 -9.69
N PRO A 191 3.77 13.62 -9.22
CA PRO A 191 2.75 12.65 -9.60
C PRO A 191 1.39 13.06 -9.03
N ALA A 192 0.33 12.74 -9.76
CA ALA A 192 -1.04 13.04 -9.39
C ALA A 192 -1.95 11.85 -9.69
N THR A 193 -3.09 11.79 -9.00
CA THR A 193 -4.17 10.84 -9.26
C THR A 193 -5.45 11.58 -9.61
N PHE A 194 -6.08 11.21 -10.71
CA PHE A 194 -7.35 11.79 -11.15
C PHE A 194 -8.49 10.81 -10.90
N PHE A 195 -9.42 11.16 -10.02
CA PHE A 195 -10.67 10.44 -9.84
C PHE A 195 -11.63 10.91 -10.94
N ILE A 196 -11.79 10.08 -11.97
CA ILE A 196 -12.46 10.47 -13.20
C ILE A 196 -13.97 10.25 -13.14
N CYS A 197 -14.70 11.19 -13.74
CA CYS A 197 -16.14 11.12 -13.91
C CYS A 197 -16.54 11.48 -15.35
N PRO A 198 -16.67 10.47 -16.23
CA PRO A 198 -16.80 10.72 -17.66
C PRO A 198 -18.00 11.56 -18.09
N LEU A 199 -19.10 11.56 -17.31
CA LEU A 199 -20.32 12.32 -17.61
C LEU A 199 -20.58 13.49 -16.64
N CYS A 200 -19.62 13.84 -15.79
CA CYS A 200 -19.73 15.01 -14.89
C CYS A 200 -19.86 16.33 -15.66
N HIS A 201 -19.13 16.43 -16.77
CA HIS A 201 -19.06 17.63 -17.58
C HIS A 201 -19.64 17.36 -18.97
N HIS A 202 -20.42 18.31 -19.50
CA HIS A 202 -21.05 18.22 -20.82
C HIS A 202 -20.05 18.47 -21.96
N GLY A 203 -18.98 17.68 -22.01
CA GLY A 203 -18.00 17.65 -23.09
C GLY A 203 -18.29 16.60 -24.15
N ASP A 204 -17.65 16.72 -25.31
CA ASP A 204 -17.67 15.66 -26.31
C ASP A 204 -16.72 14.52 -25.92
N VAL A 205 -17.17 13.28 -26.15
CA VAL A 205 -16.44 12.05 -25.78
C VAL A 205 -15.05 11.97 -26.41
N VAL A 206 -14.88 12.43 -27.65
CA VAL A 206 -13.57 12.43 -28.32
C VAL A 206 -12.60 13.33 -27.58
N THR A 207 -13.09 14.50 -27.13
CA THR A 207 -12.28 15.45 -26.37
C THR A 207 -11.89 14.85 -25.03
N PHE A 208 -12.85 14.36 -24.24
CA PHE A 208 -12.58 13.71 -22.95
C PHE A 208 -11.54 12.58 -23.09
N CYS A 209 -11.75 11.63 -24.00
CA CYS A 209 -10.84 10.50 -24.19
C CYS A 209 -9.43 10.95 -24.64
N SER A 210 -9.33 11.96 -25.51
CA SER A 210 -8.04 12.49 -25.95
C SER A 210 -7.25 13.15 -24.82
N GLN A 211 -7.95 13.86 -23.92
CA GLN A 211 -7.34 14.54 -22.78
C GLN A 211 -6.98 13.59 -21.66
N LEU A 212 -7.84 12.62 -21.37
CA LEU A 212 -7.54 11.52 -20.46
C LEU A 212 -6.28 10.77 -20.90
N LYS A 213 -6.13 10.50 -22.21
CA LYS A 213 -4.91 9.89 -22.74
C LYS A 213 -3.68 10.77 -22.48
N ARG A 214 -3.78 12.10 -22.59
CA ARG A 214 -2.67 13.02 -22.25
C ARG A 214 -2.29 12.94 -20.77
N VAL A 215 -3.27 12.83 -19.88
CA VAL A 215 -3.03 12.66 -18.43
C VAL A 215 -2.26 11.36 -18.15
N ILE A 216 -2.69 10.24 -18.75
CA ILE A 216 -2.04 8.93 -18.61
C ILE A 216 -0.63 8.95 -19.23
N ASP A 217 -0.49 9.47 -20.45
CA ASP A 217 0.79 9.53 -21.16
C ASP A 217 1.80 10.46 -20.45
N ALA A 218 1.33 11.41 -19.64
CA ALA A 218 2.15 12.26 -18.76
C ALA A 218 2.61 11.54 -17.47
N GLY A 219 2.19 10.29 -17.24
CA GLY A 219 2.60 9.47 -16.10
C GLY A 219 1.74 9.64 -14.84
N HIS A 220 0.56 10.25 -14.96
CA HIS A 220 -0.40 10.35 -13.87
C HIS A 220 -1.33 9.12 -13.83
N THR A 221 -1.93 8.89 -12.67
CA THR A 221 -2.81 7.74 -12.42
C THR A 221 -4.28 8.17 -12.46
N ILE A 222 -5.17 7.20 -12.66
CA ILE A 222 -6.62 7.44 -12.74
C ILE A 222 -7.38 6.42 -11.90
N GLN A 223 -8.46 6.87 -11.25
CA GLN A 223 -9.35 6.09 -10.38
C GLN A 223 -10.82 6.53 -10.60
N SER A 224 -11.80 5.85 -10.01
CA SER A 224 -13.22 6.13 -10.31
C SER A 224 -13.83 7.19 -9.39
N HIS A 225 -14.58 8.15 -9.95
CA HIS A 225 -15.39 9.13 -9.23
C HIS A 225 -16.89 9.06 -9.58
N SER A 226 -17.39 7.86 -9.89
CA SER A 226 -18.72 7.60 -10.48
C SER A 226 -18.83 8.04 -11.94
N LEU A 227 -19.91 7.61 -12.60
CA LEU A 227 -20.13 7.91 -14.00
C LEU A 227 -20.72 9.31 -14.18
N THR A 228 -21.66 9.71 -13.32
CA THR A 228 -22.49 10.91 -13.48
C THR A 228 -22.42 11.91 -12.32
N HIS A 229 -21.57 11.69 -11.32
CA HIS A 229 -21.49 12.48 -10.08
C HIS A 229 -22.76 12.38 -9.20
N THR A 230 -23.45 11.25 -9.22
CA THR A 230 -24.66 11.12 -8.41
C THR A 230 -24.31 11.11 -6.91
N ASP A 231 -25.08 11.84 -6.10
CA ASP A 231 -25.03 11.73 -4.63
C ASP A 231 -25.74 10.45 -4.19
N PHE A 232 -24.96 9.43 -3.84
CA PHE A 232 -25.49 8.10 -3.54
C PHE A 232 -26.31 8.07 -2.25
N LYS A 233 -25.93 8.89 -1.27
CA LYS A 233 -26.61 8.99 0.03
C LYS A 233 -27.96 9.69 -0.14
N MET A 234 -27.99 10.84 -0.81
CA MET A 234 -29.23 11.60 -1.04
C MET A 234 -30.21 10.88 -1.98
N ALA A 235 -29.71 10.21 -3.03
CA ALA A 235 -30.56 9.45 -3.94
C ALA A 235 -31.07 8.13 -3.33
N THR A 236 -30.58 7.73 -2.15
CA THR A 236 -30.92 6.45 -1.49
C THR A 236 -30.79 5.27 -2.46
N MET A 237 -29.66 5.23 -3.17
CA MET A 237 -29.48 4.32 -4.30
C MET A 237 -29.38 2.86 -3.86
N GLY A 238 -30.08 1.99 -4.59
CA GLY A 238 -29.91 0.54 -4.47
C GLY A 238 -28.64 0.04 -5.16
N ALA A 239 -28.24 -1.19 -4.84
CA ALA A 239 -26.99 -1.80 -5.30
C ALA A 239 -26.80 -1.76 -6.83
N ASP A 240 -27.83 -2.10 -7.61
CA ASP A 240 -27.73 -2.11 -9.08
C ASP A 240 -27.45 -0.71 -9.66
N ALA A 241 -28.07 0.33 -9.10
CA ALA A 241 -27.87 1.70 -9.53
C ALA A 241 -26.46 2.20 -9.13
N MET A 242 -25.99 1.84 -7.93
CA MET A 242 -24.60 2.09 -7.54
C MET A 242 -23.61 1.34 -8.44
N ALA A 243 -23.91 0.09 -8.82
CA ALA A 243 -23.07 -0.68 -9.74
C ALA A 243 -22.93 0.02 -11.09
N ALA A 244 -24.03 0.54 -11.63
CA ALA A 244 -24.05 1.26 -12.89
C ALA A 244 -23.20 2.55 -12.82
N GLU A 245 -23.26 3.27 -11.70
CA GLU A 245 -22.43 4.46 -11.48
C GLU A 245 -20.94 4.12 -11.31
N ILE A 246 -20.60 3.07 -10.58
CA ILE A 246 -19.19 2.75 -10.26
C ILE A 246 -18.52 1.99 -11.41
N ASN A 247 -19.11 0.89 -11.86
CA ASN A 247 -18.55 0.03 -12.90
C ASN A 247 -18.76 0.60 -14.30
N GLY A 248 -19.76 1.46 -14.49
CA GLY A 248 -20.02 2.14 -15.75
C GLY A 248 -18.85 3.03 -16.21
N VAL A 249 -17.98 3.48 -15.30
CA VAL A 249 -16.76 4.20 -15.66
C VAL A 249 -15.82 3.31 -16.48
N ALA A 250 -15.50 2.11 -16.01
CA ALA A 250 -14.61 1.19 -16.73
C ALA A 250 -15.21 0.78 -18.10
N GLU A 251 -16.51 0.54 -18.15
CA GLU A 251 -17.24 0.26 -19.40
C GLU A 251 -17.18 1.47 -20.34
N TYR A 252 -17.40 2.69 -19.85
CA TYR A 252 -17.31 3.91 -20.64
C TYR A 252 -15.93 4.05 -21.29
N LEU A 253 -14.86 3.88 -20.52
CA LEU A 253 -13.48 3.96 -21.02
C LEU A 253 -13.20 2.92 -22.10
N THR A 254 -13.65 1.68 -21.90
CA THR A 254 -13.42 0.59 -22.86
C THR A 254 -14.20 0.84 -24.15
N SER A 255 -15.49 1.16 -24.04
CA SER A 255 -16.38 1.29 -25.20
C SER A 255 -16.19 2.59 -25.98
N HIS A 256 -15.79 3.68 -25.34
CA HIS A 256 -15.72 5.00 -25.98
C HIS A 256 -14.30 5.52 -26.16
N CYS A 257 -13.40 5.24 -25.22
CA CYS A 257 -12.02 5.72 -25.27
C CYS A 257 -11.04 4.67 -25.83
N GLY A 258 -11.44 3.39 -25.89
CA GLY A 258 -10.53 2.29 -26.21
C GLY A 258 -9.43 2.14 -25.15
N LEU A 259 -9.73 2.50 -23.90
CA LEU A 259 -8.81 2.40 -22.76
C LEU A 259 -9.35 1.36 -21.79
N ASP A 260 -8.47 0.50 -21.27
CA ASP A 260 -8.80 -0.54 -20.28
C ASP A 260 -7.88 -0.43 -19.04
N PRO A 261 -7.97 0.68 -18.28
CA PRO A 261 -7.17 0.85 -17.08
C PRO A 261 -7.75 0.04 -15.91
N LEU A 262 -6.87 -0.48 -15.07
CA LEU A 262 -7.28 -1.11 -13.81
C LEU A 262 -7.65 -0.03 -12.79
N LEU A 263 -8.94 0.11 -12.51
CA LEU A 263 -9.46 0.98 -11.44
C LEU A 263 -9.61 0.14 -10.17
N THR A 264 -8.99 0.58 -9.08
CA THR A 264 -9.00 -0.12 -7.77
C THR A 264 -9.51 0.74 -6.64
N MET A 265 -9.68 2.04 -6.90
CA MET A 265 -10.16 3.01 -5.92
C MET A 265 -11.39 3.73 -6.45
N PHE A 266 -12.29 4.02 -5.52
CA PHE A 266 -13.48 4.81 -5.75
C PHE A 266 -13.50 5.94 -4.74
N ARG A 267 -13.65 7.17 -5.21
CA ARG A 267 -14.01 8.29 -4.35
C ARG A 267 -15.49 8.60 -4.58
N PRO A 268 -16.35 8.53 -3.56
CA PRO A 268 -17.75 8.90 -3.70
C PRO A 268 -17.91 10.39 -4.04
N PRO A 269 -18.81 10.76 -4.97
CA PRO A 269 -19.24 12.16 -5.16
C PRO A 269 -19.71 12.79 -3.86
N TYR A 270 -19.35 14.06 -3.64
CA TYR A 270 -19.53 14.80 -2.37
C TYR A 270 -18.87 14.15 -1.17
N GLY A 271 -18.20 13.03 -1.41
CA GLY A 271 -17.68 12.18 -0.39
C GLY A 271 -18.71 11.26 0.29
N ASP A 272 -20.01 11.48 0.17
CA ASP A 272 -20.99 10.87 1.08
C ASP A 272 -21.47 9.46 0.71
N LEU A 273 -21.46 8.55 1.69
CA LEU A 273 -22.05 7.21 1.63
C LEU A 273 -22.72 6.85 2.97
N PHE A 274 -23.77 6.00 2.92
CA PHE A 274 -24.17 5.22 4.09
C PHE A 274 -23.17 4.08 4.36
N HIS A 275 -23.17 3.54 5.58
CA HIS A 275 -22.34 2.38 5.92
C HIS A 275 -22.55 1.19 4.97
N SER A 276 -23.81 0.83 4.74
CA SER A 276 -24.19 -0.24 3.83
C SER A 276 -23.73 0.01 2.38
N GLN A 277 -23.68 1.27 1.97
CA GLN A 277 -23.18 1.67 0.65
C GLN A 277 -21.66 1.55 0.59
N ALA A 278 -20.94 1.96 1.65
CA ALA A 278 -19.50 1.79 1.74
C ALA A 278 -19.09 0.30 1.71
N LEU A 279 -19.79 -0.55 2.46
CA LEU A 279 -19.61 -2.00 2.42
C LEU A 279 -19.90 -2.57 1.02
N TYR A 280 -20.92 -2.04 0.33
CA TYR A 280 -21.20 -2.44 -1.05
C TYR A 280 -20.04 -2.08 -1.99
N VAL A 281 -19.52 -0.85 -1.94
CA VAL A 281 -18.35 -0.42 -2.74
C VAL A 281 -17.16 -1.36 -2.51
N ASN A 282 -16.88 -1.72 -1.26
CA ASN A 282 -15.82 -2.67 -0.95
C ASN A 282 -16.12 -4.08 -1.47
N SER A 283 -17.37 -4.53 -1.41
CA SER A 283 -17.78 -5.86 -1.88
C SER A 283 -17.58 -6.06 -3.38
N ILE A 284 -17.62 -4.98 -4.17
CA ILE A 284 -17.37 -5.00 -5.62
C ILE A 284 -15.91 -4.73 -5.97
N GLY A 285 -15.00 -4.72 -4.98
CA GLY A 285 -13.55 -4.72 -5.17
C GLY A 285 -12.86 -3.36 -5.12
N TYR A 286 -13.59 -2.28 -4.82
CA TYR A 286 -13.01 -0.94 -4.73
C TYR A 286 -12.63 -0.58 -3.29
N THR A 287 -11.46 0.02 -3.12
CA THR A 287 -11.10 0.73 -1.90
C THR A 287 -11.65 2.14 -1.95
N ILE A 288 -12.25 2.62 -0.86
CA ILE A 288 -12.75 3.99 -0.81
C ILE A 288 -11.57 4.94 -0.54
N ALA A 289 -11.39 5.93 -1.40
CA ALA A 289 -10.39 6.97 -1.22
C ALA A 289 -11.07 8.27 -0.82
N SER A 290 -10.77 8.78 0.37
CA SER A 290 -11.18 10.10 0.83
C SER A 290 -10.00 11.10 0.68
N TRP A 291 -10.05 12.21 1.40
CA TRP A 291 -8.99 13.20 1.48
C TRP A 291 -8.82 13.66 2.93
N THR A 292 -7.63 14.15 3.27
CA THR A 292 -7.38 14.76 4.59
C THR A 292 -7.44 16.28 4.51
N VAL A 293 -7.16 16.84 3.33
CA VAL A 293 -7.07 18.28 3.07
C VAL A 293 -7.95 18.62 1.88
N ASP A 294 -9.00 19.41 2.11
CA ASP A 294 -9.78 20.03 1.04
C ASP A 294 -9.10 21.35 0.66
N SER A 295 -8.75 21.51 -0.62
CA SER A 295 -8.14 22.75 -1.13
C SER A 295 -9.13 23.92 -1.21
N MET A 296 -10.45 23.64 -1.18
CA MET A 296 -11.55 24.59 -1.36
C MET A 296 -11.55 25.29 -2.73
N ASP A 297 -10.82 24.77 -3.72
CA ASP A 297 -10.70 25.39 -5.05
C ASP A 297 -12.04 25.46 -5.80
N TRP A 298 -12.90 24.47 -5.60
CA TRP A 298 -14.26 24.40 -6.16
C TRP A 298 -15.16 25.59 -5.78
N THR A 299 -14.84 26.35 -4.73
CA THR A 299 -15.61 27.54 -4.34
C THR A 299 -15.29 28.77 -5.19
N GLY A 300 -14.37 28.66 -6.16
CA GLY A 300 -13.78 29.79 -6.86
C GLY A 300 -12.74 30.54 -6.02
N ALA A 301 -12.12 29.83 -5.06
CA ALA A 301 -11.09 30.38 -4.20
C ALA A 301 -9.86 30.85 -5.02
N THR A 302 -9.29 31.97 -4.62
CA THR A 302 -8.03 32.47 -5.17
C THR A 302 -6.84 31.66 -4.65
N LEU A 303 -5.70 31.72 -5.35
CA LEU A 303 -4.47 31.05 -4.90
C LEU A 303 -4.14 31.29 -3.41
N PRO A 304 -4.13 32.53 -2.87
CA PRO A 304 -3.87 32.74 -1.44
C PRO A 304 -4.90 32.10 -0.49
N GLU A 305 -6.16 31.97 -0.90
CA GLU A 305 -7.20 31.32 -0.11
C GLU A 305 -6.99 29.80 -0.07
N ILE A 306 -6.59 29.21 -1.20
CA ILE A 306 -6.21 27.80 -1.31
C ILE A 306 -4.97 27.51 -0.45
N GLU A 307 -3.93 28.35 -0.53
CA GLU A 307 -2.74 28.26 0.33
C GLU A 307 -3.10 28.28 1.82
N ALA A 308 -4.03 29.16 2.20
CA ALA A 308 -4.50 29.29 3.58
C ALA A 308 -5.29 28.06 4.05
N ALA A 309 -6.14 27.48 3.19
CA ALA A 309 -6.89 26.26 3.46
C ALA A 309 -5.95 25.08 3.73
N ILE A 310 -5.01 24.83 2.82
CA ILE A 310 -4.03 23.74 2.95
C ILE A 310 -3.16 23.94 4.19
N SER A 311 -2.64 25.16 4.40
CA SER A 311 -1.81 25.46 5.57
C SER A 311 -2.55 25.27 6.90
N LYS A 312 -3.83 25.63 6.95
CA LYS A 312 -4.68 25.43 8.13
C LYS A 312 -4.88 23.95 8.42
N ALA A 313 -5.17 23.15 7.40
CA ALA A 313 -5.33 21.70 7.54
C ALA A 313 -4.03 21.04 8.00
N TYR A 314 -2.90 21.37 7.37
CA TYR A 314 -1.58 20.82 7.76
C TYR A 314 -1.21 21.13 9.22
N ARG A 315 -1.43 22.37 9.69
CA ARG A 315 -1.20 22.72 11.10
C ARG A 315 -2.01 21.86 12.08
N ALA A 316 -3.20 21.44 11.66
CA ALA A 316 -4.07 20.58 12.45
C ALA A 316 -3.59 19.11 12.47
N LEU A 317 -2.91 18.64 11.43
CA LEU A 317 -2.32 17.30 11.36
C LEU A 317 -1.00 17.20 12.12
N GLY A 318 -0.24 18.29 12.15
CA GLY A 318 1.05 18.39 12.82
C GLY A 318 2.24 18.24 11.88
N PRO A 319 3.44 18.63 12.33
CA PRO A 319 4.64 18.63 11.49
C PRO A 319 4.99 17.23 10.98
N GLY A 320 5.32 17.14 9.69
CA GLY A 320 5.74 15.88 9.05
C GLY A 320 4.60 14.90 8.76
N ALA A 321 3.34 15.27 9.04
CA ALA A 321 2.19 14.47 8.64
C ALA A 321 2.08 14.37 7.11
N SER A 322 1.57 13.23 6.63
CA SER A 322 1.16 13.14 5.23
C SER A 322 -0.13 13.91 4.97
N MET A 323 -0.32 14.32 3.73
CA MET A 323 -1.53 14.98 3.25
C MET A 323 -2.03 14.27 1.99
N MET A 324 -3.32 13.97 1.97
CA MET A 324 -4.05 13.74 0.72
C MET A 324 -4.86 15.01 0.44
N ILE A 325 -4.49 15.72 -0.62
CA ILE A 325 -5.05 17.02 -0.97
C ILE A 325 -5.95 16.87 -2.19
N ASP A 326 -7.18 17.33 -2.04
CA ASP A 326 -8.20 17.24 -3.07
C ASP A 326 -8.41 18.58 -3.80
N PHE A 327 -8.42 18.52 -5.14
CA PHE A 327 -8.53 19.63 -6.10
C PHE A 327 -9.52 19.25 -7.21
N ARG A 328 -9.91 20.23 -8.03
CA ARG A 328 -10.73 20.07 -9.25
C ARG A 328 -9.94 20.64 -10.40
N ASP A 329 -9.66 19.83 -11.41
CA ASP A 329 -8.85 20.26 -12.56
C ASP A 329 -9.52 21.41 -13.34
N ALA A 330 -10.85 21.46 -13.35
CA ALA A 330 -11.67 22.52 -13.95
C ALA A 330 -11.34 23.94 -13.45
N THR A 331 -10.80 24.05 -12.22
CA THR A 331 -10.50 25.35 -11.60
C THR A 331 -9.08 25.83 -11.92
N TYR A 332 -8.22 24.97 -12.50
CA TYR A 332 -6.77 25.19 -12.65
C TYR A 332 -6.38 26.25 -13.70
N THR A 333 -6.67 27.50 -13.39
CA THR A 333 -6.28 28.71 -14.13
C THR A 333 -6.09 29.85 -13.14
N THR A 334 -5.65 31.01 -13.60
CA THR A 334 -5.70 32.22 -12.76
C THR A 334 -7.11 32.81 -12.84
N PRO A 335 -7.79 33.05 -11.71
CA PRO A 335 -7.26 33.06 -10.33
C PRO A 335 -7.31 31.74 -9.53
N GLY A 336 -7.99 30.70 -10.04
CA GLY A 336 -8.46 29.52 -9.30
C GLY A 336 -7.54 28.30 -9.10
N SER A 337 -6.22 28.48 -9.01
CA SER A 337 -5.20 27.57 -8.37
C SER A 337 -3.86 27.54 -9.11
N HIS A 338 -3.78 28.08 -10.34
CA HIS A 338 -2.52 28.08 -11.08
C HIS A 338 -1.38 28.71 -10.27
N GLY A 339 -0.27 27.99 -10.12
CA GLY A 339 0.86 28.34 -9.26
C GLY A 339 0.87 27.64 -7.89
N ILE A 340 -0.19 26.90 -7.53
CA ILE A 340 -0.28 26.20 -6.25
C ILE A 340 0.83 25.15 -6.08
N PHE A 341 1.27 24.48 -7.15
CA PHE A 341 2.32 23.46 -7.03
C PHE A 341 3.70 24.07 -6.78
N ASP A 342 4.01 25.24 -7.34
CA ASP A 342 5.22 25.98 -6.97
C ASP A 342 5.23 26.31 -5.49
N TRP A 343 4.09 26.77 -4.96
CA TRP A 343 3.94 27.04 -3.55
C TRP A 343 4.03 25.77 -2.70
N LEU A 344 3.35 24.67 -3.07
CA LEU A 344 3.37 23.41 -2.31
C LEU A 344 4.79 22.86 -2.16
N VAL A 345 5.56 22.82 -3.26
CA VAL A 345 6.94 22.33 -3.24
C VAL A 345 7.83 23.23 -2.37
N GLN A 346 7.61 24.56 -2.38
CA GLN A 346 8.37 25.50 -1.56
C GLN A 346 7.97 25.47 -0.08
N ALA A 347 6.68 25.33 0.22
CA ALA A 347 6.13 25.32 1.57
C ALA A 347 6.44 24.01 2.30
N TYR A 348 6.57 22.90 1.57
CA TYR A 348 6.79 21.55 2.12
C TYR A 348 8.01 20.87 1.50
N PRO A 349 9.23 21.45 1.59
CA PRO A 349 10.42 20.95 0.89
C PRO A 349 10.94 19.60 1.38
N GLY A 350 10.48 19.14 2.55
CA GLY A 350 10.80 17.81 3.10
C GLY A 350 9.80 16.72 2.71
N HIS A 351 8.75 17.06 1.97
CA HIS A 351 7.70 16.11 1.61
C HIS A 351 7.95 15.47 0.25
N LYS A 352 7.71 14.15 0.16
CA LYS A 352 7.70 13.41 -1.12
C LYS A 352 6.31 13.47 -1.74
N PHE A 353 6.21 13.85 -3.01
CA PHE A 353 4.96 13.74 -3.76
C PHE A 353 4.77 12.31 -4.28
N VAL A 354 3.55 11.77 -4.13
CA VAL A 354 3.20 10.37 -4.44
C VAL A 354 1.79 10.27 -5.03
N SER A 355 1.52 9.19 -5.77
CA SER A 355 0.14 8.89 -6.19
C SER A 355 -0.73 8.42 -5.02
N ALA A 356 -2.05 8.40 -5.20
CA ALA A 356 -2.98 7.89 -4.19
C ALA A 356 -2.76 6.39 -3.92
N GLU A 357 -2.37 5.62 -4.93
CA GLU A 357 -2.02 4.21 -4.84
C GLU A 357 -0.75 3.97 -4.01
N GLU A 358 0.30 4.75 -4.24
CA GLU A 358 1.51 4.71 -3.40
C GLU A 358 1.19 5.09 -1.95
N CYS A 359 0.37 6.14 -1.77
CA CYS A 359 -0.11 6.58 -0.46
C CYS A 359 -0.86 5.46 0.27
N PHE A 360 -1.81 4.81 -0.40
CA PHE A 360 -2.58 3.69 0.14
C PHE A 360 -1.68 2.50 0.48
N ALA A 361 -0.77 2.11 -0.42
CA ALA A 361 0.14 0.99 -0.19
C ALA A 361 1.00 1.22 1.06
N ASN A 362 1.47 2.44 1.29
CA ASN A 362 2.25 2.77 2.49
C ASN A 362 1.38 2.76 3.76
N CYS A 363 0.17 3.30 3.70
CA CYS A 363 -0.70 3.32 4.86
C CYS A 363 -1.13 1.88 5.25
N GLN A 364 -1.36 0.99 4.27
CA GLN A 364 -1.55 -0.45 4.51
C GLN A 364 -0.31 -1.11 5.13
N ALA A 365 0.89 -0.77 4.65
CA ALA A 365 2.13 -1.31 5.19
C ALA A 365 2.38 -0.88 6.64
N THR A 366 1.95 0.33 7.01
CA THR A 366 2.08 0.88 8.36
C THR A 366 0.90 0.54 9.29
N GLY A 367 -0.18 -0.01 8.74
CA GLY A 367 -1.38 -0.39 9.49
C GLY A 367 -2.24 0.79 9.94
N ASN A 368 -2.01 1.99 9.41
CA ASN A 368 -2.82 3.17 9.73
C ASN A 368 -3.05 4.05 8.49
N CYS A 369 -4.30 4.08 8.05
CA CYS A 369 -4.77 4.85 6.88
C CYS A 369 -5.73 5.98 7.23
N GLU A 370 -5.88 6.25 8.53
CA GLU A 370 -6.69 7.33 9.06
C GLU A 370 -5.80 8.46 9.55
N ALA A 371 -6.11 9.69 9.10
CA ALA A 371 -5.41 10.87 9.54
C ALA A 371 -5.60 11.14 11.04
N PRO A 372 -4.57 11.64 11.74
CA PRO A 372 -4.69 12.01 13.15
C PRO A 372 -5.87 12.94 13.42
N GLY A 373 -6.65 12.61 14.45
CA GLY A 373 -7.80 13.41 14.89
C GLY A 373 -9.13 13.04 14.25
N GLY A 374 -9.21 11.90 13.53
CA GLY A 374 -10.48 11.28 13.14
C GLY A 374 -11.32 12.09 12.16
N ARG A 375 -10.67 12.87 11.28
CA ARG A 375 -11.37 13.69 10.29
C ARG A 375 -11.57 12.90 9.02
N TRP A 376 -12.83 12.67 8.67
CA TRP A 376 -13.26 12.18 7.36
C TRP A 376 -14.07 13.30 6.69
N PRO A 377 -13.40 14.29 6.05
CA PRO A 377 -14.13 15.28 5.29
C PRO A 377 -14.89 14.55 4.19
N GLY A 378 -16.23 14.70 4.22
CA GLY A 378 -17.15 14.07 3.29
C GLY A 378 -16.84 12.59 3.08
N VAL A 379 -16.94 11.71 4.07
CA VAL A 379 -17.28 10.31 3.76
C VAL A 379 -18.08 9.73 4.89
N PHE A 380 -17.71 10.14 6.09
CA PHE A 380 -18.24 9.64 7.32
C PHE A 380 -18.29 10.82 8.28
N ASN A 381 -19.40 11.07 8.98
CA ASN A 381 -19.44 12.01 10.10
C ASN A 381 -18.71 11.44 11.35
N GLY A 382 -17.82 10.46 11.17
CA GLY A 382 -17.13 9.72 12.24
C GLY A 382 -17.98 8.65 12.91
N VAL A 383 -19.24 8.48 12.50
CA VAL A 383 -20.15 7.44 13.00
C VAL A 383 -20.85 6.82 11.80
N PHE A 384 -20.95 5.50 11.74
CA PHE A 384 -21.84 4.88 10.78
C PHE A 384 -23.27 5.25 11.18
N ASP A 385 -23.86 6.25 10.52
CA ASP A 385 -25.28 6.55 10.65
C ASP A 385 -26.03 5.29 10.22
N GLU A 386 -26.59 4.57 11.19
CA GLU A 386 -27.55 3.49 10.94
C GLU A 386 -28.87 4.11 10.42
N PRO A 387 -29.58 3.46 9.48
CA PRO A 387 -30.90 3.89 9.03
C PRO A 387 -31.95 4.05 10.14
#